data_AF-A0A0Q8D157-F1
#
_entry.id   AF-A0A0Q8D157-F1
#
_cell.length_a   1.000
_cell.length_b   1.000
_cell.length_c   1.000
_cell.angle_alpha   90.00
_cell.angle_beta   90.00
_cell.angle_gamma   90.00
#
_symmetry.space_group_name_H-M   'P 1'
#
loop_
_entity.id
_entity.type
_entity.pdbx_description
1 polymer ?
#
loop_
_entity_poly.entity_id
_entity_poly.type
_entity_poly.pdbx_seq_one_letter_code
_entity_poly.pdbx_strand_id
1 'polypeptide(L)'
;MALFGQPATASQTACRFTGGESPQYYEVEFIGYTDIDPMVVFSSTTLGSGDLITLSSKQYTLKQFSQKTATVDLTFRNPGDDSLPPSFTLIGQKGKAQLKISTRTIDGSLRCDF
;
A
#
# COMPACT_ATOMS: atom_id res chain seq x y z
N MET A 1 -34.95 20.24 4.81
CA MET A 1 -33.91 19.76 3.87
C MET A 1 -32.59 19.81 4.64
N ALA A 2 -32.10 18.66 5.12
CA ALA A 2 -30.80 18.59 5.77
C ALA A 2 -29.84 17.94 4.78
N LEU A 3 -28.94 18.74 4.21
CA LEU A 3 -27.75 18.22 3.53
C LEU A 3 -26.84 17.68 4.64
N PHE A 4 -26.94 16.37 4.90
CA PHE A 4 -25.91 15.66 5.64
C PHE A 4 -24.67 15.67 4.76
N GLY A 5 -23.83 16.70 4.94
CA GLY A 5 -22.47 16.69 4.43
C GLY A 5 -21.80 15.46 5.02
N GLN A 6 -21.56 14.46 4.18
CA GLN A 6 -20.67 13.37 4.54
C GLN A 6 -19.36 14.03 4.99
N PRO A 7 -18.76 13.64 6.13
CA PRO A 7 -17.39 14.01 6.38
C PRO A 7 -16.61 13.44 5.19
N ALA A 8 -16.16 14.30 4.29
CA ALA A 8 -15.05 13.98 3.43
C ALA A 8 -13.88 13.83 4.40
N THR A 9 -13.73 12.63 4.98
CA THR A 9 -12.44 12.22 5.53
C THR A 9 -11.53 12.34 4.33
N ALA A 10 -10.81 13.45 4.22
CA ALA A 10 -9.81 13.63 3.19
C ALA A 10 -8.78 12.53 3.46
N SER A 11 -9.01 11.37 2.84
CA SER A 11 -8.07 10.27 2.85
C SER A 11 -6.85 10.86 2.18
N GLN A 12 -5.77 11.09 2.93
CA GLN A 12 -4.53 11.62 2.38
C GLN A 12 -3.81 10.54 1.57
N THR A 13 -4.57 9.61 1.00
CA THR A 13 -4.12 8.46 0.25
C THR A 13 -3.70 8.94 -1.13
N ALA A 14 -2.40 9.13 -1.30
CA ALA A 14 -1.79 9.42 -2.58
C ALA A 14 -1.99 8.27 -3.56
N CYS A 15 -1.68 7.05 -3.12
CA CYS A 15 -1.88 5.83 -3.90
C CYS A 15 -2.28 4.67 -3.01
N ARG A 16 -3.02 3.73 -3.57
CA ARG A 16 -3.33 2.44 -2.93
C ARG A 16 -3.15 1.31 -3.92
N PHE A 17 -2.34 0.34 -3.51
CA PHE A 17 -2.32 -0.98 -4.11
C PHE A 17 -3.44 -1.83 -3.50
N THR A 18 -4.16 -2.55 -4.34
CA THR A 18 -5.11 -3.59 -3.94
C THR A 18 -4.87 -4.84 -4.78
N GLY A 19 -4.73 -5.99 -4.14
CA GLY A 19 -4.54 -7.29 -4.81
C GLY A 19 -5.16 -8.44 -4.02
N GLY A 20 -5.39 -9.57 -4.71
CA GLY A 20 -6.17 -10.70 -4.18
C GLY A 20 -7.67 -10.58 -4.47
N GLU A 21 -8.45 -11.54 -3.98
CA GLU A 21 -9.91 -11.62 -4.17
C GLU A 21 -10.60 -11.79 -2.83
N SER A 22 -11.72 -11.09 -2.63
CA SER A 22 -12.52 -11.23 -1.41
C SER A 22 -12.86 -12.70 -1.15
N PRO A 23 -12.65 -13.21 0.07
CA PRO A 23 -12.37 -12.47 1.31
C PRO A 23 -10.88 -12.22 1.63
N GLN A 24 -9.96 -12.66 0.77
CA GLN A 24 -8.51 -12.62 1.00
C GLN A 24 -7.85 -11.52 0.17
N TYR A 25 -7.44 -10.44 0.84
CA TYR A 25 -6.83 -9.30 0.16
C TYR A 25 -5.46 -8.93 0.73
N TYR A 26 -4.75 -8.13 -0.06
CA TYR A 26 -3.55 -7.38 0.32
C TYR A 26 -3.73 -5.93 -0.10
N GLU A 27 -3.42 -5.01 0.80
CA GLU A 27 -3.39 -3.59 0.50
C GLU A 27 -2.06 -2.98 0.96
N VAL A 28 -1.56 -2.06 0.14
CA VAL A 28 -0.46 -1.16 0.51
C VAL A 28 -0.90 0.25 0.17
N GLU A 29 -1.02 1.08 1.19
CA GLU A 29 -1.45 2.45 1.08
C GLU A 29 -0.25 3.40 1.25
N PHE A 30 -0.21 4.40 0.38
CA PHE A 30 0.76 5.49 0.39
C PHE A 30 0.02 6.76 0.78
N ILE A 31 0.35 7.31 1.94
CA ILE A 31 -0.31 8.47 2.53
C ILE A 31 0.63 9.67 2.43
N GLY A 32 0.18 10.75 1.81
CA GLY A 32 0.92 11.98 1.58
C GLY A 32 0.37 12.77 0.39
N TYR A 33 0.98 13.91 0.10
CA TYR A 33 0.54 14.83 -0.97
C TYR A 33 1.58 15.01 -2.08
N THR A 34 2.74 14.37 -1.95
CA THR A 34 3.85 14.52 -2.91
C THR A 34 4.45 13.16 -3.24
N ASP A 35 5.31 13.13 -4.25
CA ASP A 35 6.08 11.93 -4.61
C ASP A 35 7.25 11.65 -3.62
N ILE A 36 7.40 12.48 -2.58
CA ILE A 36 8.50 12.42 -1.62
C ILE A 36 8.00 11.80 -0.31
N ASP A 37 8.68 10.74 0.14
CA ASP A 37 8.54 10.10 1.45
C ASP A 37 7.08 9.92 1.95
N PRO A 38 6.20 9.26 1.18
CA PRO A 38 4.87 8.92 1.67
C PRO A 38 4.96 7.99 2.88
N MET A 39 4.04 8.15 3.83
CA MET A 39 3.82 7.15 4.86
C MET A 39 3.25 5.89 4.21
N VAL A 40 3.84 4.73 4.51
CA VAL A 40 3.41 3.45 3.92
C VAL A 40 2.66 2.64 4.96
N VAL A 41 1.45 2.22 4.64
CA VAL A 41 0.59 1.39 5.50
C VAL A 41 0.29 0.08 4.78
N PHE A 42 0.45 -1.04 5.47
CA PHE A 42 0.15 -2.38 4.97
C PHE A 42 -1.07 -2.95 5.69
N SER A 43 -1.94 -3.65 4.98
CA SER A 43 -2.99 -4.48 5.57
C SER A 43 -3.25 -5.73 4.75
N SER A 44 -3.67 -6.81 5.42
CA SER A 44 -4.06 -8.04 4.74
C SER A 44 -4.90 -8.93 5.66
N THR A 45 -6.02 -9.46 5.14
CA THR A 45 -6.77 -10.54 5.79
C THR A 45 -6.13 -11.92 5.59
N THR A 46 -5.12 -12.03 4.73
CA THR A 46 -4.41 -13.30 4.49
C THR A 46 -3.30 -13.53 5.52
N LEU A 47 -2.82 -12.46 6.15
CA LEU A 47 -1.72 -12.48 7.13
C LEU A 47 -2.18 -12.10 8.54
N GLY A 48 -3.48 -11.86 8.75
CA GLY A 48 -4.03 -11.43 10.03
C GLY A 48 -5.48 -10.99 9.91
N SER A 49 -5.92 -10.13 10.83
CA SER A 49 -7.27 -9.60 10.92
C SER A 49 -7.62 -8.55 9.86
N GLY A 50 -6.65 -8.11 9.04
CA GLY A 50 -6.80 -6.91 8.20
C GLY A 50 -6.42 -5.60 8.91
N ASP A 51 -5.73 -5.68 10.05
CA ASP A 51 -5.23 -4.51 10.77
C ASP A 51 -4.29 -3.67 9.90
N LEU A 52 -4.31 -2.36 10.13
CA LEU A 52 -3.44 -1.40 9.46
C LEU A 52 -2.10 -1.32 10.19
N ILE A 53 -1.01 -1.64 9.48
CA ILE A 53 0.35 -1.59 10.01
C ILE A 53 1.12 -0.49 9.30
N THR A 54 1.49 0.57 10.02
CA THR A 54 2.37 1.61 9.48
C THR A 54 3.81 1.11 9.45
N LEU A 55 4.42 1.10 8.27
CA LEU A 55 5.78 0.62 8.07
C LEU A 55 6.79 1.71 8.43
N SER A 56 7.83 1.34 9.17
CA SER A 56 8.93 2.27 9.45
C SER A 56 9.74 2.52 8.18
N SER A 57 10.06 3.80 7.90
CA SER A 57 10.97 4.18 6.80
C SER A 57 12.38 3.61 6.94
N LYS A 58 12.77 3.12 8.14
CA LYS A 58 14.03 2.39 8.34
C LYS A 58 14.01 0.97 7.79
N GLN A 59 12.81 0.41 7.59
CA GLN A 59 12.58 -0.97 7.19
C GLN A 59 12.20 -1.11 5.73
N TYR A 60 11.98 -0.01 5.00
CA TYR A 60 11.73 -0.06 3.57
C TYR A 60 12.64 0.88 2.77
N THR A 61 12.80 0.54 1.50
CA THR A 61 13.38 1.41 0.47
C THR A 61 12.32 1.68 -0.58
N LEU A 62 12.01 2.95 -0.80
CA LEU A 62 11.15 3.40 -1.88
C LEU A 62 12.05 3.96 -3.00
N LYS A 63 12.38 3.11 -3.97
CA LYS A 63 13.28 3.49 -5.09
C LYS A 63 12.58 4.41 -6.08
N GLN A 64 11.28 4.20 -6.26
CA GLN A 64 10.47 5.00 -7.16
C GLN A 64 9.06 5.13 -6.60
N PHE A 65 8.51 6.33 -6.67
CA PHE A 65 7.11 6.61 -6.40
C PHE A 65 6.69 7.80 -7.26
N SER A 66 5.55 7.68 -7.93
CA SER A 66 4.96 8.75 -8.73
C SER A 66 3.46 8.56 -8.78
N GLN A 67 2.73 9.50 -8.17
CA GLN A 67 1.28 9.52 -8.17
C GLN A 67 0.73 9.70 -9.59
N LYS A 68 1.31 10.65 -10.33
CA LYS A 68 0.91 11.01 -11.70
C LYS A 68 1.00 9.86 -12.68
N THR A 69 2.02 9.02 -12.55
CA THR A 69 2.24 7.87 -13.47
C THR A 69 1.80 6.55 -12.86
N ALA A 70 1.21 6.56 -11.66
CA ALA A 70 0.89 5.37 -10.87
C ALA A 70 2.04 4.36 -10.92
N THR A 71 3.21 4.78 -10.46
CA THR A 71 4.45 4.00 -10.48
C THR A 71 5.01 3.85 -9.08
N VAL A 72 5.45 2.64 -8.73
CA VAL A 72 6.04 2.33 -7.43
C VAL A 72 7.11 1.25 -7.57
N ASP A 73 8.21 1.40 -6.84
CA ASP A 73 9.19 0.35 -6.55
C ASP A 73 9.54 0.46 -5.06
N LEU A 74 8.88 -0.37 -4.26
CA LEU A 74 9.01 -0.44 -2.82
C LEU A 74 9.54 -1.81 -2.42
N THR A 75 10.57 -1.84 -1.59
CA THR A 75 11.06 -3.06 -0.92
C THR A 75 10.96 -2.88 0.58
N PHE A 76 10.19 -3.71 1.27
CA PHE A 76 10.12 -3.76 2.73
C PHE A 76 10.85 -4.99 3.27
N ARG A 77 11.61 -4.81 4.35
CA ARG A 77 12.38 -5.85 5.04
C ARG A 77 11.91 -5.96 6.48
N ASN A 78 11.26 -7.07 6.81
CA ASN A 78 10.96 -7.44 8.17
C ASN A 78 12.25 -7.95 8.86
N PRO A 79 12.68 -7.37 10.00
CA PRO A 79 13.88 -7.79 10.73
C PRO A 79 13.71 -9.09 11.55
N GLY A 80 12.59 -9.81 11.43
CA GLY A 80 12.23 -10.97 12.25
C GLY A 80 11.25 -10.64 13.37
N ASP A 81 10.43 -9.60 13.20
CA ASP A 81 9.38 -9.18 14.12
C ASP A 81 8.03 -9.72 13.64
N ASP A 82 7.41 -10.59 14.44
CA ASP A 82 6.14 -11.24 14.13
C ASP A 82 4.93 -10.28 14.14
N SER A 83 5.09 -9.07 14.68
CA SER A 83 4.05 -8.02 14.62
C SER A 83 4.02 -7.27 13.29
N LEU A 84 5.02 -7.48 12.43
CA LEU A 84 5.14 -6.86 11.11
C LEU A 84 4.79 -7.84 10.00
N PRO A 85 4.36 -7.36 8.82
CA PRO A 85 4.15 -8.24 7.68
C PRO A 85 5.45 -8.93 7.26
N PRO A 86 5.41 -10.08 6.57
CA PRO A 86 6.61 -10.67 5.99
C PRO A 86 7.30 -9.70 5.02
N SER A 87 8.61 -9.85 4.82
CA SER A 87 9.34 -9.07 3.82
C SER A 87 8.68 -9.18 2.43
N PHE A 88 8.56 -8.04 1.74
CA PHE A 88 7.87 -7.98 0.46
C PHE A 88 8.47 -6.96 -0.50
N THR A 89 8.12 -7.08 -1.78
CA THR A 89 8.40 -6.08 -2.79
C THR A 89 7.11 -5.74 -3.53
N LEU A 90 6.84 -4.45 -3.73
CA LEU A 90 5.73 -3.95 -4.54
C LEU A 90 6.29 -3.18 -5.72
N ILE A 91 6.06 -3.70 -6.92
CA ILE A 91 6.45 -3.06 -8.18
C ILE A 91 5.17 -2.76 -8.96
N GLY A 92 4.99 -1.51 -9.35
CA GLY A 92 3.82 -1.08 -10.11
C GLY A 92 4.16 -0.02 -11.14
N GLN A 93 3.42 -0.04 -12.24
CA GLN A 93 3.56 0.90 -13.33
C GLN A 93 2.23 1.02 -14.09
N LYS A 94 1.84 2.25 -14.45
CA LYS A 94 0.64 2.52 -15.26
C LYS A 94 -0.62 1.88 -14.66
N GLY A 95 -0.75 1.94 -13.34
CA GLY A 95 -1.93 1.49 -12.60
C GLY A 95 -2.04 -0.02 -12.36
N LYS A 96 -1.09 -0.82 -12.83
CA LYS A 96 -0.95 -2.25 -12.52
C LYS A 96 0.21 -2.45 -11.57
N ALA A 97 0.12 -3.42 -10.67
CA ALA A 97 1.21 -3.73 -9.76
C ALA A 97 1.24 -5.20 -9.35
N GLN A 98 2.42 -5.62 -8.91
CA GLN A 98 2.69 -6.95 -8.37
C GLN A 98 3.29 -6.81 -6.98
N LEU A 99 2.63 -7.44 -6.01
CA LEU A 99 3.14 -7.63 -4.66
C LEU A 99 3.77 -9.02 -4.55
N LYS A 100 5.05 -9.07 -4.23
CA LYS A 100 5.80 -10.32 -4.02
C LYS A 100 6.07 -10.50 -2.54
N ILE A 101 5.57 -11.59 -1.96
CA ILE A 101 5.76 -11.97 -0.57
C ILE A 101 6.28 -13.41 -0.55
N SER A 102 7.52 -13.62 -0.12
CA SER A 102 8.19 -14.93 -0.20
C SER A 102 8.11 -15.52 -1.61
N THR A 103 7.45 -16.67 -1.80
CA THR A 103 7.26 -17.34 -3.11
C THR A 103 5.97 -16.94 -3.82
N ARG A 104 5.12 -16.10 -3.20
CA ARG A 104 3.83 -15.68 -3.75
C ARG A 104 3.99 -14.39 -4.53
N THR A 105 3.35 -14.33 -5.69
CA THR A 105 3.15 -13.10 -6.46
C THR A 105 1.66 -12.84 -6.53
N ILE A 106 1.25 -11.64 -6.14
CA ILE A 106 -0.13 -11.18 -6.12
C ILE A 106 -0.23 -10.04 -7.13
N ASP A 107 -0.94 -10.28 -8.22
CA ASP A 107 -1.31 -9.23 -9.17
C ASP A 107 -2.42 -8.35 -8.57
N GLY A 108 -2.35 -7.06 -8.88
CA GLY A 108 -3.32 -6.10 -8.39
C GLY A 108 -3.28 -4.78 -9.14
N SER A 109 -4.07 -3.83 -8.64
CA SER A 109 -4.15 -2.48 -9.19
C SER A 109 -3.48 -1.47 -8.26
N LEU A 110 -2.79 -0.50 -8.82
CA LEU A 110 -2.27 0.67 -8.09
C LEU A 110 -3.10 1.88 -8.53
N ARG A 111 -3.94 2.41 -7.64
CA ARG A 111 -4.78 3.57 -7.92
C ARG A 111 -4.23 4.77 -7.18
N CYS A 112 -4.09 5.90 -7.85
CA CYS A 112 -3.60 7.13 -7.24
C CYS A 112 -4.63 8.25 -7.40
N ASP A 113 -4.74 9.10 -6.39
CA ASP A 113 -5.57 10.30 -6.39
C ASP A 113 -4.63 11.47 -6.72
N PHE A 114 -4.84 12.13 -7.87
CA PHE A 114 -4.00 13.22 -8.37
C PHE A 114 -4.83 14.32 -9.04
#